data_AF-A0A2G5KIJ4-F1
#
_entry.id   AF-A0A2G5KIJ4-F1
#
_cell.length_a   1.000
_cell.length_b   1.000
_cell.length_c   1.000
_cell.angle_alpha   90.00
_cell.angle_beta   90.00
_cell.angle_gamma   90.00
#
_symmetry.space_group_name_H-M   'P 1'
#
loop_
_entity.id
_entity.type
_entity.pdbx_description
1 polymer ?
#
loop_
_entity_poly.entity_id
_entity_poly.type
_entity_poly.pdbx_seq_one_letter_code
_entity_poly.pdbx_strand_id
1 'polypeptide(L)' 'MAITKTELKNQIKSAFDAESDTPIEKQNIDQARERIAQKIADAVESYVVTRTVNVPGVQPGAATVTGIIQ' A
#
# COMPACT_ATOMS: atom_id res chain seq x y z
N MET A 1 -4.33 0.78 13.02
CA MET A 1 -5.62 0.54 12.36
C MET A 1 -5.38 0.73 10.88
N ALA A 2 -5.66 -0.27 10.05
CA ALA A 2 -5.37 -0.18 8.62
C ALA A 2 -6.12 1.01 8.01
N ILE A 3 -5.46 1.73 7.11
CA ILE A 3 -6.07 2.89 6.45
C ILE A 3 -7.21 2.45 5.51
N THR A 4 -8.13 3.36 5.23
CA THR A 4 -9.19 3.14 4.25
C THR A 4 -8.64 3.15 2.82
N LYS A 5 -9.43 2.63 1.87
CA LYS A 5 -9.05 2.66 0.44
C LYS A 5 -8.92 4.10 -0.09
N THR A 6 -9.67 5.03 0.47
CA THR A 6 -9.59 6.46 0.14
C THR A 6 -8.27 7.07 0.62
N GLU A 7 -7.85 6.74 1.84
CA GLU A 7 -6.57 7.19 2.38
C GLU A 7 -5.39 6.57 1.62
N LEU A 8 -5.47 5.29 1.25
CA LEU A 8 -4.47 4.65 0.38
C LEU A 8 -4.33 5.40 -0.95
N LYS A 9 -5.45 5.71 -1.61
CA LYS A 9 -5.45 6.46 -2.87
C LYS A 9 -4.77 7.83 -2.69
N ASN A 10 -5.07 8.53 -1.59
CA ASN A 10 -4.48 9.83 -1.30
C ASN A 10 -2.97 9.73 -1.05
N GLN A 11 -2.50 8.71 -0.34
CA GLN A 11 -1.07 8.49 -0.09
C GLN A 11 -0.31 8.16 -1.39
N ILE A 12 -0.87 7.27 -2.23
CA ILE A 12 -0.27 6.97 -3.55
C ILE A 12 -0.22 8.24 -4.40
N LYS A 13 -1.30 9.01 -4.47
CA LYS A 13 -1.32 10.28 -5.23
C LYS A 13 -0.26 11.26 -4.69
N SER A 14 -0.18 11.43 -3.37
CA SER A 14 0.81 12.29 -2.74
C SER A 14 2.26 11.85 -3.03
N ALA A 15 2.51 10.54 -3.12
CA ALA A 15 3.83 10.01 -3.48
C ALA A 15 4.26 10.43 -4.89
N PHE A 16 3.33 10.41 -5.85
CA PHE A 16 3.56 10.88 -7.21
C PHE A 16 3.71 12.40 -7.27
N ASP A 17 2.77 13.14 -6.67
CA ASP A 17 2.76 14.61 -6.70
C ASP A 17 4.05 15.20 -6.09
N ALA A 18 4.53 14.62 -4.97
CA ALA A 18 5.74 15.08 -4.29
C ALA A 18 7.01 14.93 -5.15
N GLU A 19 7.09 13.88 -5.97
CA GLU A 19 8.25 13.65 -6.83
C GLU A 19 8.09 14.33 -8.20
N SER A 20 6.87 14.63 -8.65
CA SER A 20 6.62 15.37 -9.90
C SER A 20 6.96 16.86 -9.80
N ASP A 21 6.82 17.46 -8.62
CA ASP A 21 7.13 18.88 -8.39
C ASP A 21 8.62 19.13 -8.15
N THR A 22 9.43 18.07 -8.06
CA THR A 22 10.88 18.18 -7.85
C THR A 22 11.60 18.21 -9.19
N PRO A 23 12.46 19.22 -9.48
CA PRO A 23 13.32 19.18 -10.66
C PRO A 23 14.28 17.99 -10.56
N ILE A 24 14.10 16.99 -11.42
CA ILE A 24 14.96 15.81 -11.47
C ILE A 24 16.04 16.04 -12.53
N GLU A 25 17.29 16.10 -12.09
CA GLU A 25 18.42 16.03 -13.01
C GLU A 25 18.48 14.66 -13.68
N LYS A 26 18.89 14.60 -14.96
CA LYS A 26 18.89 13.37 -15.77
C LYS A 26 19.61 12.19 -15.10
N GLN A 27 20.65 12.45 -14.31
CA GLN A 27 21.41 11.46 -13.55
C GLN A 27 20.67 10.86 -12.33
N ASN A 28 19.55 11.45 -11.90
CA ASN A 28 18.84 11.08 -10.68
C ASN A 28 17.46 10.45 -10.95
N ILE A 29 17.14 10.15 -12.22
CA ILE A 29 15.83 9.59 -12.61
C ILE A 29 15.57 8.24 -11.93
N ASP A 30 16.58 7.37 -11.87
CA ASP A 30 16.42 6.05 -11.25
C ASP A 30 16.21 6.16 -9.75
N GLN A 31 16.93 7.06 -9.06
CA GLN A 31 16.69 7.33 -7.64
C GLN A 31 15.31 7.92 -7.37
N ALA A 32 14.80 8.78 -8.26
CA ALA A 32 13.43 9.31 -8.12
C ALA A 32 12.38 8.20 -8.24
N ARG A 33 12.57 7.25 -9.18
CA ARG A 33 11.71 6.07 -9.32
C ARG A 33 11.76 5.18 -8.08
N GLU A 34 12.95 4.98 -7.51
CA GLU A 34 13.14 4.23 -6.26
C GLU A 34 12.35 4.86 -5.10
N ARG A 35 12.42 6.19 -4.95
CA ARG A 35 11.66 6.92 -3.91
C ARG A 35 10.16 6.82 -4.09
N ILE A 36 9.66 6.92 -5.33
CA ILE A 36 8.24 6.71 -5.63
C ILE A 36 7.83 5.29 -5.26
N ALA A 37 8.62 4.29 -5.66
CA ALA A 37 8.35 2.88 -5.38
C ALA A 37 8.29 2.60 -3.88
N GLN A 38 9.23 3.14 -3.10
CA GLN A 38 9.24 3.00 -1.64
C GLN A 38 7.99 3.61 -1.01
N LYS A 39 7.64 4.85 -1.38
CA LYS A 39 6.44 5.52 -0.84
C LYS A 39 5.14 4.76 -1.16
N ILE A 40 5.06 4.14 -2.34
CA ILE A 40 3.93 3.29 -2.71
C ILE A 40 3.93 2.00 -1.86
N ALA A 41 5.09 1.37 -1.67
CA ALA A 41 5.22 0.18 -0.84
C ALA A 41 4.76 0.46 0.61
N ASP A 42 5.23 1.55 1.21
CA ASP A 42 4.84 1.97 2.57
C ASP A 42 3.34 2.27 2.68
N ALA A 43 2.75 2.87 1.66
CA ALA A 43 1.31 3.15 1.61
C ALA A 43 0.48 1.86 1.51
N VAL A 44 0.93 0.91 0.69
CA VAL A 44 0.31 -0.43 0.56
C VAL A 44 0.45 -1.20 1.86
N GLU A 45 1.63 -1.17 2.50
CA GLU A 45 1.86 -1.78 3.80
C GLU A 45 0.91 -1.21 4.85
N SER A 46 0.77 0.13 4.92
CA SER A 46 -0.16 0.82 5.83
C SER A 46 -1.64 0.47 5.59
N TYR A 47 -1.99 0.06 4.37
CA TYR A 47 -3.32 -0.41 4.02
C TYR A 47 -3.53 -1.89 4.32
N VAL A 48 -2.50 -2.72 4.25
CA VAL A 48 -2.60 -4.17 4.33
C VAL A 48 -2.30 -4.68 5.74
N VAL A 49 -1.22 -4.18 6.37
CA VAL A 49 -0.81 -4.56 7.71
C VAL A 49 -1.89 -4.14 8.71
N THR A 50 -2.27 -5.07 9.59
CA THR A 50 -3.39 -4.97 10.54
C THR A 50 -4.79 -5.09 9.94
N ARG A 51 -4.95 -5.37 8.63
CA ARG A 51 -6.28 -5.71 8.11
C ARG A 51 -6.72 -7.08 8.57
N THR A 52 -7.95 -7.11 9.02
CA THR A 52 -8.69 -8.35 9.26
C THR A 52 -9.33 -8.82 7.96
N VAL A 53 -9.01 -10.03 7.54
CA VAL A 53 -9.66 -10.69 6.40
C VAL A 53 -10.39 -11.95 6.87
N ASN A 54 -11.61 -12.13 6.37
CA ASN A 54 -12.39 -13.34 6.60
C ASN A 54 -12.10 -14.32 5.46
N VAL A 55 -11.53 -15.47 5.82
CA VAL A 55 -11.28 -16.54 4.86
C VAL A 55 -12.42 -17.56 4.99
N PRO A 56 -13.26 -17.75 3.95
CA PRO A 56 -14.27 -18.79 3.96
C PRO A 56 -13.62 -20.17 3.94
N GLY A 57 -14.10 -21.08 4.79
CA GLY A 57 -13.66 -22.47 4.78
C GLY A 57 -14.09 -23.18 3.49
N VAL A 58 -13.18 -23.91 2.86
CA VAL A 58 -13.40 -24.56 1.55
C VAL A 58 -14.07 -25.95 1.69
N GLN A 59 -14.25 -26.46 2.91
CA GLN A 59 -14.79 -27.79 3.20
C GLN A 59 -16.20 -27.72 3.81
N PRO A 60 -17.12 -28.64 3.47
CA PRO A 60 -18.44 -28.70 4.11
C PRO A 60 -18.31 -28.81 5.64
N GLY A 61 -18.88 -27.85 6.37
CA GLY A 61 -18.79 -27.74 7.83
C GLY A 61 -17.67 -26.83 8.35
N ALA A 62 -16.83 -26.25 7.49
CA ALA A 62 -15.80 -25.29 7.90
C ALA A 62 -16.41 -23.90 8.14
N ALA A 63 -16.24 -23.38 9.36
CA ALA A 63 -16.60 -22.00 9.71
C ALA A 63 -15.62 -20.99 9.08
N THR A 64 -16.06 -19.75 8.90
CA THR A 64 -15.22 -18.64 8.47
C THR A 64 -14.15 -18.37 9.54
N VAL A 65 -12.87 -18.33 9.14
CA VAL A 65 -11.77 -17.98 10.05
C VAL A 65 -11.34 -16.54 9.79
N THR A 66 -11.23 -15.78 10.88
CA THR A 66 -10.79 -14.38 10.86
C THR A 66 -9.28 -14.32 11.06
N GLY A 67 -8.54 -13.84 10.07
CA GLY A 67 -7.09 -13.66 10.13
C GLY A 67 -6.68 -12.19 10.08
N ILE A 68 -5.53 -11.86 10.69
CA ILE A 68 -4.91 -10.53 10.59
C ILE A 68 -3.71 -10.65 9.65
N ILE A 69 -3.61 -9.76 8.67
CA ILE A 69 -2.43 -9.68 7.82
C ILE A 69 -1.33 -8.95 8.61
N GLN A 70 -0.19 -9.63 8.81
CA GLN A 70 0.99 -9.14 9.52
C GLN A 70 2.11 -8.82 8.54
#